data_AF-A0A158J8T0-F1
#
_entry.id   AF-A0A158J8T0-F1
#
_cell.length_a   1.000
_cell.length_b   1.000
_cell.length_c   1.000
_cell.angle_alpha   90.00
_cell.angle_beta   90.00
_cell.angle_gamma   90.00
#
_symmetry.space_group_name_H-M   'P 1'
#
loop_
_entity.id
_entity.type
_entity.pdbx_description
1 polymer ?
#
loop_
_entity_poly.entity_id
_entity_poly.type
_entity_poly.pdbx_seq_one_letter_code
_entity_poly.pdbx_strand_id
1 'polypeptide(L)'
;MCWQEPPSWFGSNAPLWEISAIVHDVGGSVWEMLVHTGAGYRVYYVRDGSTVYLLLAGGSKQGQISDIARAKAMWQRIRQERK
;
A
#
# COMPACT_ATOMS: atom_id res chain seq x y z
N MET A 1 15.89 1.18 12.36
CA MET A 1 14.96 0.15 11.87
C MET A 1 13.89 0.00 12.94
N CYS A 2 12.71 0.60 12.73
CA CYS A 2 11.61 0.61 13.69
C CYS A 2 10.57 -0.39 13.18
N TRP A 3 10.49 -1.55 13.82
CA TRP A 3 9.48 -2.57 13.55
C TRP A 3 8.22 -2.20 14.35
N GLN A 4 7.11 -1.92 13.66
CA GLN A 4 5.80 -1.80 14.31
C GLN A 4 5.05 -3.12 14.12
N GLU A 5 4.40 -3.58 15.19
CA GLU A 5 3.62 -4.81 15.18
C GLU A 5 2.39 -4.68 14.26
N PRO A 6 1.99 -5.76 13.56
CA PRO A 6 0.85 -5.73 12.67
C PRO A 6 -0.47 -5.48 13.44
N PRO A 7 -1.49 -4.88 12.80
CA PRO A 7 -2.78 -4.62 13.42
C PRO A 7 -3.47 -5.90 13.92
N SER A 8 -4.15 -5.82 15.07
CA SER A 8 -4.74 -6.95 15.81
C SER A 8 -5.81 -7.77 15.09
N TRP A 9 -6.24 -7.36 13.89
CA TRP A 9 -7.21 -8.08 13.06
C TRP A 9 -6.56 -8.95 11.97
N PHE A 10 -5.23 -8.91 11.81
CA PHE A 10 -4.49 -9.83 10.96
C PHE A 10 -4.39 -11.21 11.66
N GLY A 11 -4.93 -12.26 11.03
CA GLY A 11 -5.20 -13.57 11.63
C GLY A 11 -4.04 -14.18 12.43
N SER A 12 -4.38 -14.74 13.59
CA SER A 12 -3.48 -15.16 14.68
C SER A 12 -2.60 -16.40 14.43
N ASN A 13 -2.57 -16.96 13.21
CA ASN A 13 -1.84 -18.21 12.91
C ASN A 13 -1.10 -18.23 11.55
N ALA A 14 -0.89 -17.08 10.90
CA ALA A 14 -0.06 -17.03 9.69
C ALA A 14 1.44 -17.03 10.08
N PRO A 15 2.28 -17.95 9.57
CA PRO A 15 3.70 -17.93 9.86
C PRO A 15 4.34 -16.63 9.34
N LEU A 16 5.11 -15.96 10.19
CA LEU A 16 5.69 -14.61 9.98
C LEU A 16 6.56 -14.45 8.71
N TRP A 17 6.89 -15.54 8.02
CA TRP A 17 7.67 -15.55 6.78
C TRP A 17 6.83 -15.63 5.49
N GLU A 18 5.50 -15.82 5.58
CA GLU A 18 4.66 -16.07 4.40
C GLU A 18 4.14 -14.79 3.74
N ILE A 19 4.00 -13.68 4.49
CA ILE A 19 3.72 -12.35 3.94
C ILE A 19 4.38 -11.30 4.84
N SER A 20 5.70 -11.10 4.68
CA SER A 20 6.33 -9.90 5.27
C SER A 20 5.89 -8.70 4.43
N ALA A 21 4.82 -8.04 4.85
CA ALA A 21 4.32 -6.82 4.23
C ALA A 21 4.79 -5.61 5.04
N ILE A 22 5.69 -4.80 4.49
CA ILE A 22 6.12 -3.55 5.13
C ILE A 22 5.26 -2.42 4.58
N VAL A 23 4.56 -1.69 5.45
CA VAL A 23 3.68 -0.57 5.06
C VAL A 23 4.32 0.76 5.41
N HIS A 24 4.39 1.67 4.44
CA HIS A 24 4.89 3.03 4.59
C HIS A 24 3.83 4.05 4.18
N ASP A 25 3.71 5.12 4.96
CA ASP A 25 2.95 6.31 4.55
C ASP A 25 3.79 7.10 3.53
N VAL A 26 3.25 7.30 2.33
CA VAL A 26 3.88 8.13 1.28
C VAL A 26 3.27 9.54 1.21
N GLY A 27 2.39 9.87 2.15
CA GLY A 27 1.69 11.13 2.29
C GLY A 27 0.52 11.28 1.32
N GLY A 28 -0.38 12.21 1.62
CA GLY A 28 -1.54 12.50 0.76
C GLY A 28 -2.61 11.40 0.76
N SER A 29 -2.75 10.68 1.90
CA SER A 29 -3.68 9.56 2.12
C SER A 29 -3.36 8.27 1.36
N VAL A 30 -2.23 8.22 0.65
CA VAL A 30 -1.76 7.03 -0.07
C VAL A 30 -0.74 6.28 0.80
N TRP A 31 -0.86 4.97 0.83
CA TRP A 31 0.00 4.03 1.55
C TRP A 31 0.71 3.13 0.56
N GLU A 32 2.00 2.88 0.79
CA GLU A 32 2.81 1.89 0.05
C GLU A 32 2.93 0.63 0.91
N MET A 33 2.65 -0.53 0.33
CA MET A 33 2.86 -1.84 0.94
C MET A 33 3.86 -2.63 0.09
N LEU A 34 4.96 -3.04 0.69
CA LEU A 34 5.94 -3.93 0.08
C LEU A 34 5.63 -5.36 0.48
N VAL A 35 5.12 -6.15 -0.45
CA VAL A 35 4.76 -7.54 -0.23
C VAL A 35 5.96 -8.41 -0.58
N HIS A 36 6.62 -8.97 0.44
CA HIS A 36 7.76 -9.87 0.28
C HIS A 36 7.35 -11.32 -0.06
N THR A 37 6.52 -11.50 -1.10
CA THR A 37 6.13 -12.82 -1.61
C THR A 37 6.65 -13.00 -3.03
N GLY A 38 7.48 -13.99 -3.29
CA GLY A 38 8.01 -14.28 -4.64
C GLY A 38 8.82 -13.11 -5.21
N ALA A 39 8.38 -12.54 -6.34
CA ALA A 39 9.10 -11.48 -7.08
C ALA A 39 9.21 -10.12 -6.35
N GLY A 40 8.51 -9.93 -5.22
CA GLY A 40 8.51 -8.69 -4.44
C GLY A 40 7.65 -7.61 -5.08
N TYR A 41 6.41 -7.44 -4.61
CA TYR A 41 5.46 -6.47 -5.16
C TYR A 41 5.37 -5.21 -4.32
N ARG A 42 5.21 -4.06 -4.98
CA ARG A 42 4.83 -2.79 -4.35
C ARG A 42 3.39 -2.48 -4.69
N VAL A 43 2.58 -2.35 -3.66
CA VAL A 43 1.16 -2.06 -3.76
C VAL A 43 0.93 -0.66 -3.20
N TYR A 44 0.29 0.21 -3.98
CA TYR A 44 -0.15 1.52 -3.53
C TYR A 44 -1.65 1.49 -3.31
N TYR A 45 -2.09 1.85 -2.10
CA TYR A 45 -3.50 1.80 -1.74
C TYR A 45 -3.90 3.02 -0.92
N VAL A 46 -5.20 3.29 -0.89
CA VAL A 46 -5.84 4.29 -0.04
C VAL A 46 -6.93 3.62 0.76
N ARG A 47 -7.09 4.03 2.01
CA ARG A 47 -8.22 3.64 2.84
C ARG A 47 -9.11 4.85 3.09
N ASP A 48 -10.38 4.73 2.72
CA ASP A 48 -11.42 5.71 3.03
C ASP A 48 -12.54 5.02 3.81
N GLY A 49 -12.52 5.21 5.14
CA GLY A 49 -13.41 4.50 6.07
C GLY A 49 -13.22 2.98 6.02
N SER A 50 -14.27 2.27 5.60
CA SER A 50 -14.30 0.82 5.42
C SER A 50 -13.87 0.35 4.03
N THR A 51 -13.74 1.26 3.06
CA THR A 51 -13.39 0.93 1.68
C THR A 51 -11.89 1.08 1.46
N VAL A 52 -11.27 0.05 0.87
CA VAL A 52 -9.87 0.05 0.46
C VAL A 52 -9.80 0.17 -1.05
N TYR A 53 -9.14 1.22 -1.54
CA TYR A 53 -8.90 1.46 -2.96
C TYR A 53 -7.47 1.04 -3.31
N LEU A 54 -7.35 0.00 -4.13
CA LEU A 54 -6.09 -0.41 -4.73
C LEU A 54 -5.81 0.48 -5.94
N LEU A 55 -4.75 1.29 -5.87
CA LEU A 55 -4.42 2.25 -6.91
C LEU A 55 -3.45 1.68 -7.94
N LEU A 56 -2.41 0.98 -7.48
CA LEU A 56 -1.40 0.35 -8.33
C LEU A 56 -0.92 -0.94 -7.67
N ALA A 57 -0.84 -2.01 -8.46
CA ALA A 57 -0.26 -3.28 -8.07
C ALA A 57 0.92 -3.60 -8.99
N GLY A 58 2.14 -3.33 -8.53
CA GLY A 58 3.38 -3.64 -9.25
C GLY A 58 4.04 -2.41 -9.87
N GLY A 59 5.17 -2.04 -9.28
CA GLY A 59 6.13 -1.07 -9.82
C GLY A 59 7.54 -1.58 -9.59
N SER A 60 8.45 -1.27 -10.51
CA SER A 60 9.88 -1.56 -10.31
C SER A 60 10.49 -0.55 -9.34
N LYS A 61 11.60 -0.89 -8.68
CA LYS A 61 12.30 0.02 -7.76
C LYS A 61 12.69 1.36 -8.41
N GLN A 62 12.89 1.38 -9.73
CA GLN A 62 13.27 2.56 -10.51
C GLN A 62 12.08 3.49 -10.81
N GLY A 63 10.85 2.97 -10.78
CA GLY A 63 9.61 3.72 -11.05
C GLY A 63 8.95 4.37 -9.82
N GLN A 64 9.46 4.12 -8.62
CA GLN A 64 8.78 4.42 -7.35
C GLN A 64 8.23 5.85 -7.24
N ILE A 65 9.04 6.87 -7.60
CA ILE A 65 8.63 8.28 -7.47
C ILE A 65 7.48 8.60 -8.43
N SER A 66 7.54 8.08 -9.66
CA SER A 66 6.48 8.26 -10.66
C SER A 66 5.20 7.55 -10.26
N ASP A 67 5.33 6.34 -9.71
CA ASP A 67 4.20 5.54 -9.22
C ASP A 67 3.50 6.22 -8.04
N ILE A 68 4.25 6.80 -7.10
CA ILE A 68 3.69 7.60 -6.00
C ILE A 68 2.93 8.82 -6.53
N ALA A 69 3.51 9.56 -7.48
CA ALA A 69 2.85 10.72 -8.08
C ALA A 69 1.56 10.32 -8.80
N ARG A 70 1.59 9.21 -9.54
CA ARG A 70 0.42 8.66 -10.24
C ARG A 70 -0.65 8.18 -9.27
N ALA A 71 -0.29 7.47 -8.20
CA ALA A 71 -1.22 7.03 -7.16
C ALA A 71 -1.92 8.24 -6.49
N LYS A 72 -1.17 9.29 -6.15
CA LYS A 72 -1.75 10.54 -5.62
C LYS A 72 -2.72 11.18 -6.61
N ALA A 73 -2.37 11.27 -7.89
CA ALA A 73 -3.24 11.82 -8.92
C ALA A 73 -4.54 11.02 -9.09
N MET A 74 -4.44 9.68 -9.10
CA MET A 74 -5.62 8.80 -9.18
C MET A 74 -6.52 8.95 -7.95
N TRP A 75 -5.95 9.07 -6.75
CA TRP A 75 -6.74 9.33 -5.56
C TRP A 75 -7.48 10.65 -5.62
N GLN A 76 -6.83 11.73 -6.06
CA GLN A 76 -7.49 13.03 -6.22
C GLN A 76 -8.64 12.96 -7.22
N ARG A 77 -8.47 12.23 -8.32
CA ARG A 77 -9.54 12.00 -9.30
C ARG A 77 -10.73 11.24 -8.70
N ILE A 78 -10.47 10.14 -7.99
CA ILE A 78 -11.52 9.36 -7.32
C ILE A 78 -12.30 10.23 -6.32
N ARG A 79 -11.61 11.12 -5.58
CA ARG A 79 -12.27 12.05 -4.66
C ARG A 79 -13.15 13.08 -5.36
N GLN A 80 -12.77 13.51 -6.56
CA GLN A 80 -13.57 14.45 -7.36
C GLN A 80 -14.82 13.78 -7.93
N GLU A 81 -14.69 12.54 -8.43
CA GLU A 81 -15.81 11.76 -8.97
C GLU A 81 -16.81 11.33 -7.90
N ARG A 82 -16.44 11.38 -6.61
CA ARG A 82 -17.32 11.08 -5.47
C ARG A 82 -18.04 12.29 -4.87
N LYS A 83 -17.78 13.52 -5.36
CA LYS A 83 -18.57 14.71 -5.01
C LYS A 83 -19.84 14.78 -5.84
#